data_AF-A0A177MFI3-F1
#
_entry.id   AF-A0A177MFI3-F1
#
_cell.length_a   1.000
_cell.length_b   1.000
_cell.length_c   1.000
_cell.angle_alpha   90.00
_cell.angle_beta   90.00
_cell.angle_gamma   90.00
#
_symmetry.space_group_name_H-M   'P 1'
#
loop_
_entity.id
_entity.type
_entity.pdbx_description
1 polymer ?
#
loop_
_entity_poly.entity_id
_entity_poly.type
_entity_poly.pdbx_seq_one_letter_code
_entity_poly.pdbx_strand_id
1 'polypeptide(L)'
;MRIPHLFDIRWLGWVTAFLLVLSAQSRAAPSDDPDVLTRRGQQHPLTTGPAIAPTLTLSKPAGGWTSGLQITVAGTCSDPSADPIVVNINGVRYYVRNANGSFSRAFPSAKGKNTVIAECANSVGVAKASTTVDAVISSIGLKVVLTSDSDGVYTDLHIYEPDNSHVYWADTNSNSGGIFFLNQNGDNFDQPGYGPYLYVHPAPPIGVFRIDTNYWPGGAVQHTLANLDIILDEGLPSESRRRVQKPLARPGETKTLAYVVIQGNRQPAKIYVPGQDAERDMPAEVKEYIKHEPKREGEAEDSAEELGYLEPPASGSNATPSPAGDELLVKAKLEPSPSGRGQGEGNTNRQTYLLPQDADALRQVVTDVALLQARKLSPLWEPKQRDCAGLVRFAYRTALEPRDAARTAKLGVPAKLMLPPLSEQARKAIPDYPQIWQTGLNNGQARYGHFADAETLIGYNFRLKSRDLAAAKSGDLLVYQKPLINDEPYHLMLFAAGHPENLAVYHNGAQGADAQVRVVSVTELLQSPDPVWVPRAENPYFLGVYEWNRLAPQNA
;
A
#
# COMPACT_ATOMS: atom_id res chain seq x y z
N MET A 1 -51.39 5.13 -55.64
CA MET A 1 -52.55 4.26 -55.91
C MET A 1 -52.09 2.81 -55.76
N ARG A 2 -52.70 2.10 -54.80
CA ARG A 2 -52.72 0.63 -54.58
C ARG A 2 -51.42 -0.15 -54.31
N ILE A 3 -51.30 -0.57 -53.05
CA ILE A 3 -50.77 -1.87 -52.60
C ILE A 3 -51.77 -2.97 -53.00
N PRO A 4 -51.36 -4.24 -53.23
CA PRO A 4 -51.66 -5.27 -52.23
C PRO A 4 -50.57 -6.36 -52.01
N HIS A 5 -50.67 -6.97 -50.83
CA HIS A 5 -49.99 -8.16 -50.30
C HIS A 5 -50.23 -9.45 -51.09
N LEU A 6 -49.34 -10.46 -50.96
CA LEU A 6 -49.63 -11.78 -50.34
C LEU A 6 -48.41 -12.74 -50.33
N PHE A 7 -48.12 -13.23 -49.11
CA PHE A 7 -47.54 -14.51 -48.65
C PHE A 7 -46.84 -15.48 -49.63
N ASP A 8 -45.67 -16.02 -49.22
CA ASP A 8 -45.56 -17.48 -49.02
C ASP A 8 -44.43 -17.91 -48.07
N ILE A 9 -44.69 -19.01 -47.36
CA ILE A 9 -43.95 -19.65 -46.27
C ILE A 9 -43.00 -20.70 -46.83
N ARG A 10 -41.77 -20.83 -46.28
CA ARG A 10 -41.18 -22.17 -46.04
C ARG A 10 -39.98 -22.21 -45.09
N TRP A 11 -40.10 -23.17 -44.19
CA TRP A 11 -39.27 -23.53 -43.06
C TRP A 11 -38.13 -24.50 -43.44
N LEU A 12 -37.05 -24.39 -42.65
CA LEU A 12 -36.15 -25.46 -42.17
C LEU A 12 -34.94 -25.90 -43.03
N GLY A 13 -33.73 -25.66 -42.48
CA GLY A 13 -32.59 -26.51 -42.74
C GLY A 13 -31.22 -26.01 -42.28
N TRP A 14 -30.81 -26.41 -41.07
CA TRP A 14 -29.42 -26.64 -40.62
C TRP A 14 -28.51 -25.41 -40.40
N VAL A 15 -28.45 -24.94 -39.16
CA VAL A 15 -27.26 -24.25 -38.63
C VAL A 15 -26.76 -25.04 -37.42
N THR A 16 -25.56 -25.60 -37.59
CA THR A 16 -24.72 -26.22 -36.57
C THR A 16 -24.43 -25.20 -35.47
N ALA A 17 -24.91 -25.47 -34.25
CA ALA A 17 -24.53 -24.71 -33.07
C ALA A 17 -23.09 -25.06 -32.69
N PHE A 18 -22.18 -24.12 -32.93
CA PHE A 18 -20.82 -24.15 -32.39
C PHE A 18 -20.91 -23.98 -30.87
N LEU A 19 -20.54 -25.02 -30.13
CA LEU A 19 -20.26 -24.94 -28.70
C LEU A 19 -18.99 -24.08 -28.52
N LEU A 20 -19.19 -22.78 -28.36
CA LEU A 20 -18.18 -21.90 -27.78
C LEU A 20 -18.11 -22.24 -26.29
N VAL A 21 -17.12 -23.05 -25.92
CA VAL A 21 -16.63 -23.14 -24.55
C VAL A 21 -16.08 -21.76 -24.21
N LEU A 22 -16.92 -20.90 -23.64
CA LEU A 22 -16.43 -19.78 -22.85
C LEU A 22 -15.76 -20.38 -21.63
N SER A 23 -14.44 -20.47 -21.66
CA SER A 23 -13.64 -20.45 -20.45
C SER A 23 -13.96 -19.12 -19.76
N ALA A 24 -14.85 -19.18 -18.76
CA ALA A 24 -14.98 -18.12 -17.78
C ALA A 24 -13.64 -18.04 -17.04
N GLN A 25 -12.71 -17.26 -17.57
CA GLN A 25 -11.61 -16.75 -16.76
C GLN A 25 -12.26 -15.80 -15.75
N SER A 26 -12.54 -16.32 -14.56
CA SER A 26 -12.88 -15.55 -13.38
C SER A 26 -11.68 -14.66 -13.03
N ARG A 27 -11.60 -13.50 -13.69
CA ARG A 27 -10.85 -12.36 -13.18
C ARG A 27 -11.61 -11.87 -11.96
N ALA A 28 -10.96 -11.83 -10.80
CA ALA A 28 -11.48 -11.17 -9.61
C ALA A 28 -11.87 -9.73 -10.00
N ALA A 29 -13.18 -9.49 -10.10
CA ALA A 29 -13.75 -8.20 -10.43
C ALA A 29 -14.08 -7.48 -9.12
N PRO A 30 -13.94 -6.14 -9.05
CA PRO A 30 -14.37 -5.38 -7.88
C PRO A 30 -15.86 -5.63 -7.60
N SER A 31 -16.22 -5.69 -6.32
CA SER A 31 -17.59 -5.96 -5.86
C SER A 31 -18.63 -5.03 -6.50
N ASP A 32 -19.73 -5.62 -6.95
CA ASP A 32 -20.92 -4.95 -7.48
C ASP A 32 -21.94 -4.61 -6.37
N ASP A 33 -21.55 -4.71 -5.10
CA ASP A 33 -22.42 -4.39 -3.97
C ASP A 33 -22.88 -2.90 -4.05
N PRO A 34 -24.20 -2.63 -4.03
CA PRO A 34 -24.73 -1.28 -4.21
C PRO A 34 -24.31 -0.30 -3.12
N ASP A 35 -24.04 -0.77 -1.90
CA ASP A 35 -23.53 0.06 -0.80
C ASP A 35 -22.04 0.40 -1.02
N VAL A 36 -21.27 -0.53 -1.60
CA VAL A 36 -19.88 -0.29 -2.04
C VAL A 36 -19.83 0.68 -3.22
N LEU A 37 -20.74 0.54 -4.18
CA LEU A 37 -20.82 1.42 -5.35
C LEU A 37 -21.26 2.85 -4.97
N THR A 38 -22.18 2.99 -4.01
CA THR A 38 -22.64 4.31 -3.53
C THR A 38 -21.59 5.03 -2.68
N ARG A 39 -20.77 4.29 -1.93
CA ARG A 39 -19.67 4.83 -1.13
C ARG A 39 -18.35 4.90 -1.89
N ARG A 40 -18.30 4.43 -3.14
CA ARG A 40 -17.12 4.39 -4.01
C ARG A 40 -16.58 5.80 -4.27
N GLY A 41 -15.53 6.17 -3.54
CA GLY A 41 -14.92 7.49 -3.61
C GLY A 41 -15.71 8.60 -2.89
N GLN A 42 -16.66 8.24 -2.04
CA GLN A 42 -17.22 9.15 -1.05
C GLN A 42 -16.49 8.91 0.28
N GLN A 43 -15.50 9.74 0.59
CA GLN A 43 -15.13 9.98 1.98
C GLN A 43 -16.40 10.51 2.66
N HIS A 44 -16.92 9.82 3.67
CA HIS A 44 -17.98 10.41 4.49
C HIS A 44 -17.44 11.74 5.02
N PRO A 45 -18.02 12.89 4.64
CA PRO A 45 -17.78 14.10 5.39
C PRO A 45 -18.12 13.76 6.83
N LEU A 46 -17.26 14.14 7.78
CA LEU A 46 -17.64 14.18 9.19
C LEU A 46 -18.94 14.98 9.27
N THR A 47 -20.07 14.28 9.29
CA THR A 47 -21.34 14.87 9.67
C THR A 47 -21.07 15.52 11.00
N THR A 48 -21.46 16.79 11.15
CA THR A 48 -21.27 17.56 12.38
C THR A 48 -21.78 16.72 13.55
N GLY A 49 -20.86 16.02 14.20
CA GLY A 49 -21.18 15.10 15.27
C GLY A 49 -21.89 15.86 16.38
N PRO A 50 -22.73 15.19 17.18
CA PRO A 50 -23.34 15.82 18.33
C PRO A 50 -22.28 16.54 19.18
N ALA A 51 -22.59 17.74 19.67
CA ALA A 51 -21.67 18.59 20.45
C ALA A 51 -21.36 18.05 21.87
N ILE A 52 -21.61 16.75 22.10
CA ILE A 52 -21.44 16.05 23.36
C ILE A 52 -20.59 14.79 23.14
N ALA A 53 -19.79 14.43 24.14
CA ALA A 53 -19.04 13.18 24.12
C ALA A 53 -20.01 11.98 24.04
N PRO A 54 -19.65 10.91 23.33
CA PRO A 54 -20.51 9.75 23.20
C PRO A 54 -20.65 9.01 24.54
N THR A 55 -21.63 8.13 24.61
CA THR A 55 -21.75 7.09 25.64
C THR A 55 -21.76 5.73 24.96
N LEU A 56 -21.22 4.73 25.65
CA LEU A 56 -21.03 3.38 25.10
C LEU A 56 -21.51 2.35 26.13
N THR A 57 -22.29 1.38 25.68
CA THR A 57 -22.67 0.22 26.49
C THR A 57 -22.30 -1.08 25.78
N LEU A 58 -21.90 -2.10 26.55
CA LEU A 58 -21.68 -3.45 26.05
C LEU A 58 -22.79 -4.36 26.55
N SER A 59 -23.53 -4.96 25.62
CA SER A 59 -24.53 -6.00 25.89
C SER A 59 -23.94 -7.41 25.80
N LYS A 60 -22.86 -7.58 25.02
CA LYS A 60 -22.09 -8.82 24.95
C LYS A 60 -20.57 -8.55 24.97
N PRO A 61 -19.78 -9.46 25.57
CA PRO A 61 -20.23 -10.62 26.34
C PRO A 61 -20.85 -10.21 27.68
N ALA A 62 -21.83 -11.00 28.15
CA ALA A 62 -22.47 -10.81 29.46
C ALA A 62 -21.54 -11.16 30.66
N GLY A 63 -20.29 -11.52 30.38
CA GLY A 63 -19.34 -12.07 31.33
C GLY A 63 -19.46 -13.58 31.50
N GLY A 64 -18.81 -14.11 32.53
CA GLY A 64 -18.82 -15.55 32.83
C GLY A 64 -17.84 -16.35 31.98
N TRP A 65 -18.27 -17.50 31.48
CA TRP A 65 -17.41 -18.40 30.71
C TRP A 65 -18.02 -18.79 29.36
N THR A 66 -17.18 -19.21 28.41
CA THR A 66 -17.57 -19.73 27.10
C THR A 66 -16.70 -20.93 26.71
N SER A 67 -17.23 -21.87 25.94
CA SER A 67 -16.46 -22.92 25.26
C SER A 67 -16.30 -22.67 23.76
N GLY A 68 -16.85 -21.55 23.26
CA GLY A 68 -16.73 -21.16 21.87
C GLY A 68 -15.34 -20.62 21.55
N LEU A 69 -14.85 -20.95 20.34
CA LEU A 69 -13.64 -20.35 19.77
C LEU A 69 -13.80 -18.87 19.42
N GLN A 70 -15.02 -18.33 19.55
CA GLN A 70 -15.32 -16.93 19.35
C GLN A 70 -16.19 -16.37 20.48
N ILE A 71 -16.05 -15.07 20.72
CA ILE A 71 -16.83 -14.25 21.63
C ILE A 71 -17.51 -13.17 20.81
N THR A 72 -18.83 -13.06 20.90
CA THR A 72 -19.55 -11.92 20.35
C THR A 72 -19.35 -10.70 21.23
N VAL A 73 -18.87 -9.61 20.63
CA VAL A 73 -18.80 -8.28 21.21
C VAL A 73 -19.92 -7.46 20.59
N ALA A 74 -20.86 -7.00 21.42
CA ALA A 74 -22.02 -6.26 20.96
C ALA A 74 -22.40 -5.18 21.96
N GLY A 75 -22.99 -4.10 21.47
CA GLY A 75 -23.29 -2.94 22.29
C GLY A 75 -23.94 -1.81 21.51
N THR A 76 -24.10 -0.67 22.18
CA THR A 76 -24.63 0.56 21.58
C THR A 76 -23.71 1.75 21.85
N CYS A 77 -23.55 2.61 20.85
CA CYS A 77 -22.96 3.93 20.99
C CYS A 77 -24.02 5.01 20.76
N SER A 78 -24.06 6.03 21.62
CA SER A 78 -25.05 7.11 21.48
C SER A 78 -24.82 8.01 20.27
N ASP A 79 -23.62 8.01 19.70
CA ASP A 79 -23.30 8.71 18.47
C ASP A 79 -23.36 7.73 17.28
N PRO A 80 -24.36 7.81 16.40
CA PRO A 80 -24.49 6.90 15.28
C PRO A 80 -23.47 7.16 14.15
N SER A 81 -22.80 8.32 14.12
CA SER A 81 -21.75 8.62 13.13
C SER A 81 -20.34 8.29 13.63
N ALA A 82 -20.18 7.95 14.91
CA ALA A 82 -18.92 7.49 15.49
C ALA A 82 -18.59 6.06 15.03
N ASP A 83 -17.91 5.97 13.90
CA ASP A 83 -17.61 4.73 13.19
C ASP A 83 -16.15 4.78 12.70
N PRO A 84 -15.30 3.78 13.02
CA PRO A 84 -15.61 2.50 13.64
C PRO A 84 -15.65 2.52 15.17
N ILE A 85 -16.31 1.51 15.73
CA ILE A 85 -16.09 1.11 17.12
C ILE A 85 -14.79 0.34 17.20
N VAL A 86 -13.87 0.79 18.06
CA VAL A 86 -12.59 0.12 18.29
C VAL A 86 -12.79 -0.93 19.38
N VAL A 87 -12.48 -2.18 19.09
CA VAL A 87 -12.56 -3.29 20.06
C VAL A 87 -11.15 -3.82 20.31
N ASN A 88 -10.71 -3.80 21.57
CA ASN A 88 -9.46 -4.41 22.00
C ASN A 88 -9.77 -5.71 22.76
N ILE A 89 -9.20 -6.83 22.32
CA ILE A 89 -9.26 -8.10 23.04
C ILE A 89 -7.83 -8.56 23.32
N ASN A 90 -7.47 -8.63 24.60
CA ASN A 90 -6.14 -9.07 25.04
C ASN A 90 -4.97 -8.37 24.33
N GLY A 91 -5.11 -7.07 24.03
CA GLY A 91 -4.08 -6.26 23.37
C GLY A 91 -4.15 -6.24 21.84
N VAL A 92 -4.96 -7.10 21.22
CA VAL A 92 -5.22 -7.06 19.76
C VAL A 92 -6.34 -6.08 19.49
N ARG A 93 -6.12 -5.17 18.53
CA ARG A 93 -7.11 -4.16 18.14
C ARG A 93 -7.90 -4.66 16.93
N TYR A 94 -9.20 -4.54 17.01
CA TYR A 94 -10.19 -4.85 15.99
C TYR A 94 -11.08 -3.64 15.76
N TYR A 95 -11.78 -3.64 14.63
CA TYR A 95 -12.74 -2.62 14.27
C TYR A 95 -14.10 -3.25 13.98
N VAL A 96 -15.16 -2.63 14.47
CA VAL A 96 -16.55 -3.03 14.21
C VAL A 96 -17.31 -1.82 13.68
N ARG A 97 -18.11 -2.04 12.64
CA ARG A 97 -18.98 -1.01 12.10
C ARG A 97 -20.05 -0.61 13.11
N ASN A 98 -20.23 0.70 13.27
CA ASN A 98 -21.36 1.28 13.98
C ASN A 98 -22.55 1.39 13.02
N ALA A 99 -23.49 0.45 13.10
CA ALA A 99 -24.71 0.46 12.33
C ALA A 99 -25.78 1.28 13.07
N ASN A 100 -25.80 2.59 12.84
CA ASN A 100 -26.77 3.52 13.42
C ASN A 100 -26.84 3.48 14.97
N GLY A 101 -25.69 3.48 15.63
CA GLY A 101 -25.58 3.47 17.09
C GLY A 101 -25.56 2.07 17.72
N SER A 102 -25.59 1.00 16.91
CA SER A 102 -25.47 -0.38 17.38
C SER A 102 -24.32 -1.09 16.67
N PHE A 103 -23.62 -1.97 17.38
CA PHE A 103 -22.56 -2.79 16.81
C PHE A 103 -22.62 -4.21 17.37
N SER A 104 -22.25 -5.19 16.56
CA SER A 104 -22.19 -6.59 16.97
C SER A 104 -21.26 -7.37 16.05
N ARG A 105 -20.26 -8.05 16.60
CA ARG A 105 -19.37 -8.92 15.84
C ARG A 105 -18.73 -10.00 16.70
N ALA A 106 -18.47 -11.16 16.11
CA ALA A 106 -17.74 -12.24 16.77
C ALA A 106 -16.23 -12.14 16.50
N PHE A 107 -15.44 -12.35 17.55
CA PHE A 107 -13.97 -12.36 17.51
C PHE A 107 -13.42 -13.59 18.20
N PRO A 108 -12.24 -14.11 17.84
CA PRO A 108 -11.66 -15.26 18.50
C PRO A 108 -11.49 -15.07 19.99
N SER A 109 -11.85 -16.09 20.75
CA SER A 109 -11.37 -16.21 22.11
C SER A 109 -9.91 -16.66 22.15
N ALA A 110 -9.25 -16.32 23.24
CA ALA A 110 -8.01 -16.93 23.70
C ALA A 110 -8.34 -17.82 24.90
N LYS A 111 -7.58 -18.90 25.10
CA LYS A 111 -7.75 -19.75 26.29
C LYS A 111 -7.61 -18.93 27.58
N GLY A 112 -8.54 -19.12 28.51
CA GLY A 112 -8.58 -18.40 29.77
C GLY A 112 -9.24 -17.03 29.65
N LYS A 113 -8.74 -16.06 30.41
CA LYS A 113 -9.39 -14.74 30.54
C LYS A 113 -9.24 -13.91 29.27
N ASN A 114 -10.37 -13.48 28.71
CA ASN A 114 -10.45 -12.51 27.62
C ASN A 114 -10.95 -11.18 28.16
N THR A 115 -10.12 -10.15 28.09
CA THR A 115 -10.51 -8.79 28.45
C THR A 115 -10.91 -8.05 27.19
N VAL A 116 -12.19 -7.70 27.09
CA VAL A 116 -12.78 -6.96 25.97
C VAL A 116 -12.95 -5.52 26.39
N ILE A 117 -12.40 -4.59 25.61
CA ILE A 117 -12.59 -3.15 25.77
C ILE A 117 -13.11 -2.61 24.45
N ALA A 118 -14.27 -1.98 24.46
CA ALA A 118 -14.81 -1.26 23.31
C ALA A 118 -14.67 0.25 23.53
N GLU A 119 -14.38 0.99 22.46
CA GLU A 119 -14.25 2.44 22.46
C GLU A 119 -15.08 3.04 21.32
N CYS A 120 -15.85 4.07 21.64
CA CYS A 120 -16.59 4.89 20.67
C CYS A 120 -16.10 6.33 20.78
N ALA A 121 -15.71 6.93 19.66
CA ALA A 121 -15.05 8.24 19.65
C ALA A 121 -15.71 9.19 18.65
N ASN A 122 -15.86 10.44 19.05
CA ASN A 122 -16.19 11.54 18.14
C ASN A 122 -15.26 12.75 18.40
N SER A 123 -15.52 13.87 17.75
CA SER A 123 -14.71 15.09 17.88
C SER A 123 -14.68 15.69 19.30
N VAL A 124 -15.62 15.31 20.18
CA VAL A 124 -15.78 15.86 21.54
C VAL A 124 -15.13 14.95 22.59
N GLY A 125 -15.08 13.63 22.37
CA GLY A 125 -14.44 12.73 23.31
C GLY A 125 -14.57 11.24 22.97
N VAL A 126 -14.09 10.40 23.88
CA VAL A 126 -14.06 8.94 23.75
C VAL A 126 -14.82 8.30 24.91
N ALA A 127 -15.82 7.48 24.60
CA ALA A 127 -16.49 6.59 25.53
C ALA A 127 -15.84 5.22 25.52
N LYS A 128 -15.74 4.58 26.69
CA LYS A 128 -15.17 3.23 26.84
C LYS A 128 -16.09 2.35 27.67
N ALA A 129 -16.17 1.08 27.30
CA ALA A 129 -16.84 0.04 28.06
C ALA A 129 -15.97 -1.22 28.05
N SER A 130 -15.93 -1.95 29.16
CA SER A 130 -15.11 -3.15 29.27
C SER A 130 -15.86 -4.28 29.96
N THR A 131 -15.56 -5.51 29.56
CA THR A 131 -16.07 -6.73 30.18
C THR A 131 -15.03 -7.84 30.04
N THR A 132 -15.19 -8.90 30.81
CA THR A 132 -14.28 -10.05 30.79
C THR A 132 -15.06 -11.34 30.67
N VAL A 133 -14.57 -12.28 29.88
CA VAL A 133 -15.12 -13.63 29.75
C VAL A 133 -14.00 -14.66 29.74
N ASP A 134 -14.17 -15.75 30.49
CA ASP A 134 -13.21 -16.84 30.54
C ASP A 134 -13.55 -17.89 29.46
N ALA A 135 -12.65 -18.13 28.51
CA ALA A 135 -12.85 -19.14 27.48
C ALA A 135 -12.18 -20.46 27.86
N VAL A 136 -12.98 -21.51 28.00
CA VAL A 136 -12.56 -22.88 28.25
C VAL A 136 -12.35 -23.57 26.90
N ILE A 137 -11.27 -23.18 26.23
CA ILE A 137 -10.85 -23.71 24.93
C ILE A 137 -9.40 -24.20 24.99
N SER A 138 -9.00 -24.98 24.00
CA SER A 138 -7.57 -25.30 23.79
C SER A 138 -6.77 -24.03 23.50
N SER A 139 -5.48 -24.05 23.86
CA SER A 139 -4.56 -22.98 23.46
C SER A 139 -4.44 -22.92 21.94
N ILE A 140 -4.15 -21.72 21.43
CA ILE A 140 -4.00 -21.51 19.98
C ILE A 140 -2.51 -21.37 19.68
N GLY A 141 -1.94 -22.33 18.95
CA GLY A 141 -0.51 -22.34 18.63
C GLY A 141 -0.07 -21.20 17.70
N LEU A 142 -0.88 -20.86 16.70
CA LEU A 142 -0.67 -19.71 15.82
C LEU A 142 -1.99 -18.98 15.58
N LYS A 143 -2.00 -17.66 15.76
CA LYS A 143 -3.10 -16.76 15.41
C LYS A 143 -2.55 -15.59 14.61
N VAL A 144 -3.21 -15.29 13.51
CA VAL A 144 -2.84 -14.22 12.58
C VAL A 144 -4.06 -13.34 12.36
N VAL A 145 -3.94 -12.06 12.68
CA VAL A 145 -5.01 -11.08 12.54
C VAL A 145 -4.51 -9.98 11.62
N LEU A 146 -5.13 -9.85 10.44
CA LEU A 146 -4.89 -8.76 9.51
C LEU A 146 -6.02 -7.74 9.64
N THR A 147 -5.67 -6.50 9.95
CA THR A 147 -6.59 -5.36 9.96
C THR A 147 -6.05 -4.22 9.10
N SER A 148 -6.96 -3.39 8.64
CA SER A 148 -6.69 -2.20 7.86
C SER A 148 -7.14 -0.98 8.62
N ASP A 149 -6.40 0.11 8.51
CA ASP A 149 -6.73 1.39 9.15
C ASP A 149 -7.75 2.21 8.36
N SER A 150 -8.06 1.78 7.14
CA SER A 150 -8.93 2.47 6.20
C SER A 150 -10.22 1.69 6.01
N ASP A 151 -11.34 2.41 5.96
CA ASP A 151 -12.61 1.83 5.53
C ASP A 151 -12.65 1.68 4.01
N GLY A 152 -13.50 0.80 3.51
CA GLY A 152 -13.73 0.73 2.06
C GLY A 152 -12.57 0.12 1.28
N VAL A 153 -11.63 -0.58 1.93
CA VAL A 153 -10.56 -1.35 1.26
C VAL A 153 -10.79 -2.85 1.37
N TYR A 154 -10.36 -3.60 0.36
CA TYR A 154 -10.20 -5.04 0.44
C TYR A 154 -8.74 -5.34 0.74
N THR A 155 -8.49 -6.00 1.87
CA THR A 155 -7.17 -6.47 2.26
C THR A 155 -7.27 -7.93 2.60
N ASP A 156 -7.08 -8.78 1.61
CA ASP A 156 -7.27 -10.20 1.79
C ASP A 156 -6.05 -10.83 2.46
N LEU A 157 -6.31 -11.67 3.47
CA LEU A 157 -5.28 -12.47 4.11
C LEU A 157 -5.07 -13.75 3.31
N HIS A 158 -3.82 -14.01 2.93
CA HIS A 158 -3.40 -15.25 2.30
C HIS A 158 -2.37 -15.95 3.18
N ILE A 159 -2.65 -17.20 3.53
CA ILE A 159 -1.77 -18.05 4.33
C ILE A 159 -1.29 -19.20 3.46
N TYR A 160 0.02 -19.31 3.30
CA TYR A 160 0.64 -20.50 2.72
C TYR A 160 1.17 -21.36 3.87
N GLU A 161 0.68 -22.58 3.97
CA GLU A 161 1.01 -23.53 5.02
C GLU A 161 2.23 -24.40 4.62
N PRO A 162 2.90 -25.05 5.59
CA PRO A 162 4.07 -25.89 5.29
C PRO A 162 3.82 -27.05 4.32
N ASP A 163 2.58 -27.50 4.17
CA ASP A 163 2.17 -28.55 3.24
C ASP A 163 1.82 -28.02 1.83
N ASN A 164 2.10 -26.74 1.56
CA ASN A 164 1.76 -25.98 0.36
C ASN A 164 0.27 -25.67 0.19
N SER A 165 -0.56 -25.91 1.21
CA SER A 165 -1.95 -25.41 1.19
C SER A 165 -1.96 -23.88 1.16
N HIS A 166 -2.82 -23.30 0.33
CA HIS A 166 -3.03 -21.86 0.23
C HIS A 166 -4.43 -21.54 0.76
N VAL A 167 -4.48 -20.98 1.97
CA VAL A 167 -5.71 -20.68 2.69
C VAL A 167 -6.00 -19.19 2.61
N TYR A 168 -7.15 -18.83 2.03
CA TYR A 168 -7.56 -17.44 1.80
C TYR A 168 -9.09 -17.35 1.69
N TRP A 169 -9.61 -16.18 1.34
CA TRP A 169 -11.05 -15.94 1.33
C TRP A 169 -11.84 -16.85 0.38
N ALA A 170 -11.26 -17.23 -0.77
CA ALA A 170 -11.95 -18.07 -1.77
C ALA A 170 -11.78 -19.57 -1.52
N ASP A 171 -10.68 -19.97 -0.90
CA ASP A 171 -10.45 -21.33 -0.40
C ASP A 171 -10.00 -21.29 1.06
N THR A 172 -10.96 -21.52 1.94
CA THR A 172 -10.73 -21.49 3.40
C THR A 172 -10.28 -22.84 3.94
N ASN A 173 -10.12 -23.87 3.09
CA ASN A 173 -9.77 -25.21 3.52
C ASN A 173 -8.27 -25.29 3.84
N SER A 174 -7.96 -25.65 5.09
CA SER A 174 -6.61 -25.99 5.53
C SER A 174 -6.48 -27.51 5.66
N ASN A 175 -5.54 -28.12 4.93
CA ASN A 175 -5.26 -29.54 5.07
C ASN A 175 -4.51 -29.86 6.37
N SER A 176 -3.79 -28.88 6.92
CA SER A 176 -3.04 -29.02 8.17
C SER A 176 -3.87 -28.75 9.43
N GLY A 177 -5.11 -28.26 9.29
CA GLY A 177 -6.06 -28.07 10.39
C GLY A 177 -6.14 -26.64 10.92
N GLY A 178 -5.69 -25.67 10.14
CA GLY A 178 -5.98 -24.25 10.30
C GLY A 178 -7.46 -23.92 10.09
N ILE A 179 -7.89 -22.80 10.68
CA ILE A 179 -9.26 -22.30 10.62
C ILE A 179 -9.18 -20.85 10.15
N PHE A 180 -9.71 -20.59 8.96
CA PHE A 180 -9.84 -19.25 8.42
C PHE A 180 -11.22 -18.69 8.73
N PHE A 181 -11.26 -17.47 9.25
CA PHE A 181 -12.51 -16.77 9.54
C PHE A 181 -12.67 -15.65 8.53
N LEU A 182 -13.70 -15.79 7.70
CA LEU A 182 -14.10 -14.77 6.74
C LEU A 182 -14.54 -13.49 7.46
N ASN A 183 -14.41 -12.36 6.76
CA ASN A 183 -14.88 -11.04 7.19
C ASN A 183 -16.43 -10.95 7.10
N GLN A 184 -17.14 -11.91 7.71
CA GLN A 184 -18.58 -12.02 7.66
C GLN A 184 -19.27 -10.99 8.56
N ASN A 185 -20.22 -10.26 8.00
CA ASN A 185 -21.16 -9.41 8.71
C ASN A 185 -22.58 -9.65 8.18
N GLY A 186 -23.35 -10.48 8.90
CA GLY A 186 -24.61 -11.03 8.37
C GLY A 186 -24.32 -12.10 7.32
N ASP A 187 -25.02 -12.03 6.18
CA ASP A 187 -24.92 -13.02 5.10
C ASP A 187 -23.83 -12.70 4.06
N ASN A 188 -23.18 -11.53 4.14
CA ASN A 188 -22.12 -11.11 3.23
C ASN A 188 -20.73 -11.23 3.90
N PHE A 189 -19.77 -11.80 3.18
CA PHE A 189 -18.38 -12.00 3.59
C PHE A 189 -17.37 -11.16 2.80
N ASP A 190 -17.80 -10.60 1.67
CA ASP A 190 -16.99 -9.79 0.77
C ASP A 190 -17.35 -8.31 0.96
N GLN A 191 -17.07 -7.80 2.16
CA GLN A 191 -17.28 -6.40 2.51
C GLN A 191 -15.95 -5.67 2.62
N PRO A 192 -15.79 -4.53 1.92
CA PRO A 192 -14.63 -3.69 2.10
C PRO A 192 -14.71 -2.99 3.45
N GLY A 193 -13.57 -2.81 4.11
CA GLY A 193 -13.52 -2.21 5.42
C GLY A 193 -12.23 -2.51 6.16
N TYR A 194 -12.27 -2.29 7.46
CA TYR A 194 -11.11 -2.38 8.35
C TYR A 194 -10.57 -3.81 8.61
N GLY A 195 -11.14 -4.84 7.97
CA GLY A 195 -11.01 -6.24 8.41
C GLY A 195 -11.78 -6.51 9.73
N PRO A 196 -11.38 -7.48 10.57
CA PRO A 196 -10.23 -8.36 10.41
C PRO A 196 -10.46 -9.50 9.41
N TYR A 197 -9.38 -9.87 8.73
CA TYR A 197 -9.19 -11.20 8.19
C TYR A 197 -8.32 -11.98 9.15
N LEU A 198 -8.69 -13.22 9.38
CA LEU A 198 -8.20 -13.93 10.55
C LEU A 198 -7.98 -15.40 10.22
N TYR A 199 -6.85 -15.88 10.69
CA TYR A 199 -6.51 -17.29 10.64
C TYR A 199 -6.02 -17.74 12.02
N VAL A 200 -6.47 -18.91 12.46
CA VAL A 200 -5.95 -19.57 13.66
C VAL A 200 -5.57 -21.00 13.34
N HIS A 201 -4.51 -21.48 13.97
CA HIS A 201 -4.09 -22.86 13.89
C HIS A 201 -3.83 -23.39 15.30
N PRO A 202 -4.70 -24.27 15.84
CA PRO A 202 -4.55 -24.79 17.21
C PRO A 202 -3.27 -25.61 17.41
N ALA A 203 -2.86 -26.36 16.39
CA ALA A 203 -1.68 -27.22 16.40
C ALA A 203 -0.91 -27.11 15.07
N PRO A 204 -0.20 -26.01 14.82
CA PRO A 204 0.45 -25.78 13.53
C PRO A 204 1.56 -26.81 13.28
N PRO A 205 1.65 -27.42 12.07
CA PRO A 205 2.74 -28.32 11.73
C PRO A 205 4.09 -27.60 11.71
N ILE A 206 5.15 -28.39 11.86
CA ILE A 206 6.53 -27.92 11.72
C ILE A 206 6.76 -27.47 10.28
N GLY A 207 7.38 -26.30 10.10
CA GLY A 207 7.72 -25.75 8.80
C GLY A 207 7.51 -24.24 8.73
N VAL A 208 7.51 -23.71 7.50
CA VAL A 208 7.39 -22.28 7.23
C VAL A 208 5.97 -21.96 6.81
N PHE A 209 5.33 -21.06 7.53
CA PHE A 209 4.12 -20.37 7.09
C PHE A 209 4.55 -19.05 6.43
N ARG A 210 4.02 -18.77 5.23
CA ARG A 210 4.14 -17.45 4.59
C ARG A 210 2.81 -16.73 4.68
N ILE A 211 2.85 -15.50 5.20
CA ILE A 211 1.68 -14.66 5.43
C ILE A 211 1.75 -13.49 4.47
N ASP A 212 0.80 -13.46 3.54
CA ASP A 212 0.67 -12.46 2.52
C ASP A 212 -0.62 -11.66 2.70
N THR A 213 -0.62 -10.43 2.18
CA THR A 213 -1.84 -9.64 1.99
C THR A 213 -1.97 -9.23 0.54
N ASN A 214 -3.16 -9.44 -0.03
CA ASN A 214 -3.53 -8.87 -1.32
C ASN A 214 -4.37 -7.60 -1.08
N TYR A 215 -4.05 -6.54 -1.80
CA TYR A 215 -4.69 -5.25 -1.63
C TYR A 215 -5.51 -4.88 -2.86
N TRP A 216 -6.82 -4.72 -2.68
CA TRP A 216 -7.69 -4.13 -3.71
C TRP A 216 -8.45 -2.93 -3.15
N PRO A 217 -8.27 -1.72 -3.70
CA PRO A 217 -8.97 -0.54 -3.22
C PRO A 217 -10.45 -0.58 -3.59
N GLY A 218 -11.34 -0.35 -2.62
CA GLY A 218 -12.75 -0.07 -2.89
C GLY A 218 -12.93 1.40 -3.26
N GLY A 219 -12.89 1.70 -4.56
CA GLY A 219 -13.16 3.07 -5.05
C GLY A 219 -11.96 4.00 -4.99
N ALA A 220 -12.12 5.22 -4.46
CA ALA A 220 -11.08 6.26 -4.49
C ALA A 220 -10.08 6.19 -3.32
N VAL A 221 -10.26 5.25 -2.39
CA VAL A 221 -9.27 4.99 -1.32
C VAL A 221 -8.10 4.26 -1.97
N GLN A 222 -7.01 4.99 -2.26
CA GLN A 222 -5.89 4.41 -3.01
C GLN A 222 -4.91 3.63 -2.14
N HIS A 223 -4.98 3.76 -0.81
CA HIS A 223 -4.00 3.18 0.10
C HIS A 223 -4.55 2.86 1.50
N THR A 224 -3.91 1.94 2.22
CA THR A 224 -4.21 1.60 3.63
C THR A 224 -2.94 1.09 4.34
N LEU A 225 -2.88 1.21 5.66
CA LEU A 225 -1.90 0.50 6.48
C LEU A 225 -2.42 -0.88 6.88
N ALA A 226 -1.81 -1.94 6.35
CA ALA A 226 -2.00 -3.28 6.87
C ALA A 226 -1.32 -3.40 8.23
N ASN A 227 -2.09 -3.83 9.22
CA ASN A 227 -1.64 -4.18 10.56
C ASN A 227 -1.84 -5.68 10.75
N LEU A 228 -0.73 -6.41 10.81
CA LEU A 228 -0.70 -7.84 11.04
C LEU A 228 -0.26 -8.13 12.48
N ASP A 229 -1.14 -8.67 13.30
CA ASP A 229 -0.81 -9.23 14.60
C ASP A 229 -0.60 -10.73 14.47
N ILE A 230 0.63 -11.19 14.76
CA ILE A 230 1.00 -12.60 14.86
C ILE A 230 1.11 -12.93 16.34
N ILE A 231 0.30 -13.88 16.80
CA ILE A 231 0.32 -14.40 18.17
C ILE A 231 0.65 -15.89 18.12
N LEU A 232 1.67 -16.28 18.85
CA LEU A 232 2.10 -17.67 19.00
C LEU A 232 1.79 -18.13 20.43
N ASP A 233 1.42 -19.40 20.58
CA ASP A 233 1.17 -20.05 21.87
C ASP A 233 0.18 -19.29 22.78
N GLU A 234 -0.89 -18.73 22.21
CA GLU A 234 -1.84 -17.92 22.95
C GLU A 234 -2.54 -18.72 24.06
N GLY A 235 -2.49 -18.19 25.29
CA GLY A 235 -2.99 -18.86 26.48
C GLY A 235 -2.01 -19.88 27.08
N LEU A 236 -0.75 -19.85 26.69
CA LEU A 236 0.36 -20.57 27.32
C LEU A 236 1.43 -19.60 27.87
N PRO A 237 2.28 -20.02 28.82
CA PRO A 237 3.38 -19.18 29.30
C PRO A 237 4.43 -18.81 28.24
N SER A 238 4.48 -19.55 27.13
CA SER A 238 5.36 -19.28 25.98
C SER A 238 4.76 -18.29 24.97
N GLU A 239 3.60 -17.70 25.28
CA GLU A 239 2.92 -16.77 24.39
C GLU A 239 3.85 -15.65 23.91
N SER A 240 3.90 -15.43 22.60
CA SER A 240 4.64 -14.33 21.99
C SER A 240 3.80 -13.61 20.95
N ARG A 241 3.98 -12.29 20.87
CA ARG A 241 3.20 -11.41 19.99
C ARG A 241 4.14 -10.55 19.16
N ARG A 242 3.90 -10.46 17.86
CA ARG A 242 4.62 -9.57 16.94
C ARG A 242 3.59 -8.84 16.08
N ARG A 243 3.62 -7.51 16.16
CA ARG A 243 2.88 -6.65 15.23
C ARG A 243 3.79 -6.25 14.07
N VAL A 244 3.28 -6.39 12.86
CA VAL A 244 3.89 -5.93 11.62
C VAL A 244 2.98 -4.88 11.00
N GLN A 245 3.55 -3.76 10.59
CA GLN A 245 2.81 -2.69 9.92
C GLN A 245 3.42 -2.48 8.54
N LYS A 246 2.60 -2.56 7.49
CA LYS A 246 3.07 -2.39 6.11
C LYS A 246 2.09 -1.53 5.32
N PRO A 247 2.54 -0.42 4.72
CA PRO A 247 1.70 0.37 3.84
C PRO A 247 1.38 -0.43 2.58
N LEU A 248 0.11 -0.41 2.19
CA LEU A 248 -0.43 -0.98 0.96
C LEU A 248 -0.96 0.17 0.12
N ALA A 249 -0.46 0.27 -1.11
CA ALA A 249 -0.53 1.45 -1.93
C ALA A 249 -0.84 1.20 -3.41
N ARG A 250 -0.82 -0.06 -3.86
CA ARG A 250 -1.02 -0.39 -5.27
C ARG A 250 -2.23 -1.31 -5.42
N PRO A 251 -3.23 -0.94 -6.25
CA PRO A 251 -4.31 -1.85 -6.57
C PRO A 251 -3.75 -3.17 -7.13
N GLY A 252 -4.14 -4.28 -6.53
CA GLY A 252 -3.70 -5.62 -6.93
C GLY A 252 -2.33 -6.04 -6.42
N GLU A 253 -1.69 -5.27 -5.53
CA GLU A 253 -0.43 -5.75 -4.97
C GLU A 253 -0.65 -6.84 -3.93
N THR A 254 0.10 -7.91 -4.09
CA THR A 254 0.32 -8.90 -3.05
C THR A 254 1.66 -8.62 -2.38
N LYS A 255 1.66 -8.53 -1.05
CA LYS A 255 2.86 -8.32 -0.23
C LYS A 255 2.99 -9.41 0.81
N THR A 256 4.16 -10.04 0.87
CA THR A 256 4.53 -10.84 2.03
C THR A 256 4.77 -9.93 3.23
N LEU A 257 4.01 -10.18 4.30
CA LEU A 257 4.09 -9.46 5.56
C LEU A 257 5.06 -10.15 6.52
N ALA A 258 5.01 -11.48 6.60
CA ALA A 258 5.89 -12.24 7.48
C ALA A 258 6.05 -13.70 7.05
N TYR A 259 7.14 -14.30 7.50
CA TYR A 259 7.34 -15.75 7.56
C TYR A 259 7.34 -16.19 9.02
N VAL A 260 6.61 -17.25 9.34
CA VAL A 260 6.57 -17.86 10.67
C VAL A 260 7.11 -19.28 10.57
N VAL A 261 8.20 -19.56 11.26
CA VAL A 261 8.82 -20.89 11.30
C VAL A 261 8.39 -21.60 12.57
N ILE A 262 7.55 -22.62 12.42
CA ILE A 262 7.20 -23.55 13.49
C ILE A 262 8.28 -24.63 13.55
N GLN A 263 8.85 -24.81 14.74
CA GLN A 263 9.99 -25.71 14.93
C GLN A 263 9.58 -26.93 15.75
N GLY A 264 10.25 -28.06 15.49
CA GLY A 264 10.07 -29.28 16.29
C GLY A 264 10.71 -29.17 17.68
N ASN A 265 10.53 -30.21 18.49
CA ASN A 265 11.21 -30.39 19.78
C ASN A 265 10.98 -29.26 20.79
N ARG A 266 9.79 -28.63 20.77
CA ARG A 266 9.39 -27.53 21.67
C ARG A 266 10.33 -26.31 21.60
N GLN A 267 11.00 -26.12 20.47
CA GLN A 267 11.74 -24.89 20.21
C GLN A 267 10.75 -23.74 19.95
N PRO A 268 11.05 -22.52 20.40
CA PRO A 268 10.18 -21.37 20.15
C PRO A 268 10.11 -21.09 18.65
N ALA A 269 8.91 -20.80 18.15
CA ALA A 269 8.75 -20.41 16.76
C ALA A 269 9.50 -19.09 16.45
N LYS A 270 9.96 -18.96 15.21
CA LYS A 270 10.68 -17.76 14.74
C LYS A 270 9.79 -16.97 13.80
N ILE A 271 9.84 -15.64 13.90
CA ILE A 271 9.16 -14.74 12.97
C ILE A 271 10.22 -13.95 12.22
N TYR A 272 10.10 -13.89 10.90
CA TYR A 272 10.93 -13.06 10.04
C TYR A 272 10.04 -12.12 9.21
N VAL A 273 10.31 -10.83 9.28
CA VAL A 273 9.53 -9.77 8.65
C VAL A 273 10.36 -9.12 7.54
N PRO A 274 10.08 -9.42 6.25
CA PRO A 274 10.85 -8.88 5.14
C PRO A 274 10.84 -7.34 5.12
N GLY A 275 12.03 -6.75 5.10
CA GLY A 275 12.25 -5.30 5.08
C GLY A 275 12.24 -4.62 6.46
N GLN A 276 11.85 -5.33 7.52
CA GLN A 276 11.96 -4.84 8.91
C GLN A 276 13.10 -5.55 9.65
N ASP A 277 13.23 -6.87 9.48
CA ASP A 277 14.32 -7.64 10.08
C ASP A 277 15.51 -7.70 9.11
N ALA A 278 16.74 -7.74 9.64
CA ALA A 278 17.93 -7.77 8.79
C ALA A 278 18.05 -9.11 8.07
N GLU A 279 18.45 -9.09 6.80
CA GLU A 279 18.54 -10.28 5.95
C GLU A 279 19.49 -11.36 6.50
N ARG A 280 20.54 -10.95 7.22
CA ARG A 280 21.46 -11.86 7.92
C ARG A 280 20.77 -12.69 9.00
N ASP A 281 19.70 -12.15 9.61
CA ASP A 281 18.94 -12.77 10.70
C ASP A 281 17.82 -13.67 10.16
N MET A 282 17.64 -13.75 8.83
CA MET A 282 16.66 -14.63 8.20
C MET A 282 16.95 -16.11 8.53
N PRO A 283 15.97 -16.85 9.09
CA PRO A 283 16.13 -18.28 9.40
C PRO A 283 16.50 -19.12 8.18
N ALA A 284 17.27 -20.18 8.37
CA ALA A 284 17.69 -21.08 7.30
C ALA A 284 16.48 -21.73 6.62
N GLU A 285 15.45 -22.05 7.39
CA GLU A 285 14.18 -22.61 6.92
C GLU A 285 13.48 -21.65 5.95
N VAL A 286 13.49 -20.34 6.24
CA VAL A 286 12.91 -19.31 5.36
C VAL A 286 13.75 -19.14 4.09
N LYS A 287 15.10 -19.15 4.21
CA LYS A 287 15.99 -19.10 3.03
C LYS A 287 15.74 -20.26 2.08
N GLU A 288 15.51 -21.46 2.61
CA GLU A 288 15.21 -22.64 1.80
C GLU A 288 13.81 -22.58 1.19
N TYR A 289 12.82 -22.12 1.97
CA TYR A 289 11.46 -21.92 1.49
C TYR A 289 11.40 -20.93 0.31
N ILE A 290 12.08 -19.79 0.38
CA ILE A 290 12.08 -18.75 -0.66
C ILE A 290 12.58 -19.29 -2.01
N LYS A 291 13.49 -20.28 -2.03
CA LYS A 291 13.98 -20.89 -3.27
C LYS A 291 12.89 -21.64 -4.04
N HIS A 292 11.86 -22.11 -3.34
CA HIS A 292 10.77 -22.93 -3.87
C HIS A 292 9.41 -22.31 -3.54
N GLU A 293 9.35 -20.98 -3.35
CA GLU A 293 8.13 -20.35 -2.89
C GLU A 293 6.99 -20.52 -3.92
N PRO A 294 5.76 -20.86 -3.47
CA PRO A 294 4.60 -20.86 -4.33
C PRO A 294 4.42 -19.46 -4.97
N LYS A 295 4.05 -19.45 -6.25
CA LYS A 295 3.74 -18.22 -6.99
C LYS A 295 2.59 -17.47 -6.33
N ARG A 296 2.62 -16.13 -6.43
CA ARG A 296 1.51 -15.28 -5.97
C ARG A 296 0.35 -15.41 -6.95
N GLU A 297 -0.86 -15.26 -6.44
CA GLU A 297 -2.05 -15.11 -7.27
C GLU A 297 -1.86 -13.88 -8.19
N GLY A 298 -1.97 -14.08 -9.52
CA GLY A 298 -1.77 -13.04 -10.53
C GLY A 298 -0.36 -12.94 -11.15
N GLU A 299 0.64 -13.71 -10.68
CA GLU A 299 1.92 -13.87 -11.39
C GLU A 299 1.76 -14.89 -12.54
N ALA A 300 1.62 -14.41 -13.79
CA ALA A 300 1.40 -15.25 -14.98
C ALA A 300 2.45 -16.36 -15.16
N GLU A 301 2.02 -17.51 -15.65
CA GLU A 301 2.87 -18.58 -16.17
C GLU A 301 3.50 -18.18 -17.50
N ASP A 302 4.55 -17.38 -17.47
CA ASP A 302 5.46 -17.22 -18.61
C ASP A 302 6.89 -17.23 -18.06
N SER A 303 7.56 -18.39 -18.10
CA SER A 303 9.04 -18.54 -18.08
C SER A 303 9.56 -19.96 -17.71
N ALA A 304 8.73 -21.00 -17.59
CA ALA A 304 9.22 -22.32 -17.17
C ALA A 304 9.26 -23.42 -18.26
N GLU A 305 8.77 -23.18 -19.47
CA GLU A 305 8.86 -24.17 -20.57
C GLU A 305 9.33 -23.53 -21.90
N GLU A 306 10.41 -22.73 -21.89
CA GLU A 306 11.16 -22.49 -23.15
C GLU A 306 12.61 -22.06 -22.94
N LEU A 307 13.32 -22.66 -21.97
CA LEU A 307 14.78 -22.59 -21.90
C LEU A 307 15.33 -23.98 -21.56
N GLY A 308 15.17 -24.89 -22.51
CA GLY A 308 15.95 -26.13 -22.53
C GLY A 308 17.43 -25.78 -22.50
N TYR A 309 18.12 -26.30 -21.49
CA TYR A 309 19.57 -26.25 -21.34
C TYR A 309 20.25 -26.71 -22.65
N LEU A 310 20.88 -25.77 -23.36
CA LEU A 310 21.90 -26.12 -24.35
C LEU A 310 23.22 -26.30 -23.61
N GLU A 311 23.60 -27.56 -23.39
CA GLU A 311 24.97 -27.92 -23.03
C GLU A 311 25.95 -27.48 -24.13
N PRO A 312 27.18 -27.03 -23.77
CA PRO A 312 28.17 -26.64 -24.76
C PRO A 312 28.79 -27.88 -25.45
N PRO A 313 28.98 -27.88 -26.79
CA PRO A 313 29.49 -29.07 -27.47
C PRO A 313 31.00 -29.23 -27.27
N ALA A 314 31.40 -30.45 -26.88
CA ALA A 314 32.77 -30.93 -26.92
C ALA A 314 33.19 -31.30 -28.36
N SER A 315 34.48 -31.10 -28.65
CA SER A 315 35.16 -31.40 -29.90
C SER A 315 35.15 -32.89 -30.27
N GLY A 316 34.99 -33.23 -31.56
CA GLY A 316 35.42 -34.54 -32.07
C GLY A 316 34.75 -35.03 -33.36
N SER A 317 35.41 -34.77 -34.49
CA SER A 317 35.53 -35.56 -35.74
C SER A 317 34.51 -36.65 -36.16
N ASN A 318 34.14 -36.54 -37.46
CA ASN A 318 34.08 -37.56 -38.53
C ASN A 318 32.71 -37.94 -39.16
N ALA A 319 32.72 -37.76 -40.50
CA ALA A 319 32.12 -38.58 -41.56
C ALA A 319 30.63 -38.39 -41.99
N THR A 320 30.51 -37.80 -43.19
CA THR A 320 29.51 -37.81 -44.29
C THR A 320 28.87 -39.18 -44.67
N PRO A 321 27.89 -39.26 -45.62
CA PRO A 321 26.75 -38.38 -45.96
C PRO A 321 25.41 -39.08 -46.41
N SER A 322 24.31 -38.30 -46.48
CA SER A 322 23.19 -38.32 -47.47
C SER A 322 22.17 -39.49 -47.55
N PRO A 323 21.02 -39.36 -48.28
CA PRO A 323 20.32 -38.17 -48.84
C PRO A 323 18.75 -38.20 -48.79
N ALA A 324 18.16 -37.14 -49.40
CA ALA A 324 16.86 -37.08 -50.10
C ALA A 324 15.58 -36.81 -49.26
N GLY A 325 14.62 -35.98 -49.69
CA GLY A 325 14.40 -35.27 -50.96
C GLY A 325 13.57 -34.00 -50.71
N ASP A 326 13.83 -32.93 -51.47
CA ASP A 326 13.04 -32.46 -52.64
C ASP A 326 11.88 -31.54 -52.21
N GLU A 327 12.05 -30.22 -52.40
CA GLU A 327 11.61 -29.44 -53.58
C GLU A 327 10.16 -28.94 -53.36
N LEU A 328 9.72 -27.70 -53.58
CA LEU A 328 10.02 -26.71 -54.63
C LEU A 328 9.44 -25.36 -54.11
N LEU A 329 10.20 -24.28 -53.92
CA LEU A 329 10.50 -23.19 -54.87
C LEU A 329 9.29 -22.48 -55.54
N VAL A 330 9.02 -21.24 -55.15
CA VAL A 330 8.71 -20.14 -56.10
C VAL A 330 9.42 -18.86 -55.65
N LYS A 331 10.20 -18.28 -56.58
CA LYS A 331 11.00 -17.05 -56.46
C LYS A 331 10.27 -15.87 -57.11
N ALA A 332 10.52 -14.66 -56.59
CA ALA A 332 10.85 -13.42 -57.33
C ALA A 332 10.91 -12.25 -56.31
N LYS A 333 12.08 -11.83 -55.78
CA LYS A 333 13.18 -11.02 -56.34
C LYS A 333 12.81 -9.55 -56.65
N LEU A 334 13.35 -8.63 -55.85
CA LEU A 334 13.84 -7.29 -56.22
C LEU A 334 14.88 -6.85 -55.16
N GLU A 335 16.10 -6.52 -55.61
CA GLU A 335 17.30 -6.07 -54.84
C GLU A 335 17.38 -4.51 -54.79
N PRO A 336 18.43 -3.84 -54.25
CA PRO A 336 19.12 -3.93 -52.95
C PRO A 336 19.20 -2.56 -52.19
N SER A 337 19.86 -2.57 -51.02
CA SER A 337 20.07 -1.52 -49.99
C SER A 337 20.70 -0.18 -50.42
N PRO A 338 20.75 0.84 -49.52
CA PRO A 338 21.96 0.98 -48.69
C PRO A 338 21.76 1.41 -47.21
N SER A 339 22.50 0.72 -46.35
CA SER A 339 23.21 1.19 -45.15
C SER A 339 22.57 2.21 -44.17
N GLY A 340 22.35 1.76 -42.94
CA GLY A 340 22.31 2.60 -41.75
C GLY A 340 22.51 1.75 -40.50
N ARG A 341 23.69 1.85 -39.86
CA ARG A 341 24.02 1.20 -38.58
C ARG A 341 22.95 1.51 -37.53
N GLY A 342 22.36 0.48 -36.96
CA GLY A 342 21.63 0.54 -35.70
C GLY A 342 22.03 -0.67 -34.86
N GLN A 343 22.99 -0.49 -33.97
CA GLN A 343 23.21 -1.44 -32.88
C GLN A 343 22.01 -1.32 -31.94
N GLY A 344 21.15 -2.34 -31.93
CA GLY A 344 20.19 -2.55 -30.87
C GLY A 344 20.89 -3.22 -29.71
N GLU A 345 21.20 -2.44 -28.67
CA GLU A 345 21.46 -2.97 -27.34
C GLU A 345 20.17 -2.84 -26.53
N GLY A 346 19.63 -3.98 -26.11
CA GLY A 346 18.58 -4.03 -25.11
C GLY A 346 19.09 -3.47 -23.79
N ASN A 347 18.31 -2.62 -23.14
CA ASN A 347 18.64 -2.13 -21.81
C ASN A 347 17.43 -2.19 -20.89
N THR A 348 17.56 -3.07 -19.91
CA THR A 348 16.85 -3.07 -18.62
C THR A 348 16.78 -1.66 -18.02
N ASN A 349 15.65 -1.36 -17.39
CA ASN A 349 15.23 -0.07 -16.84
C ASN A 349 16.24 0.53 -15.81
N ARG A 350 17.31 1.19 -16.25
CA ARG A 350 18.19 2.00 -15.37
C ARG A 350 17.45 3.30 -15.00
N GLN A 351 17.15 3.50 -13.72
CA GLN A 351 16.74 4.82 -13.24
C GLN A 351 17.87 5.82 -13.47
N THR A 352 17.65 6.78 -14.37
CA THR A 352 18.60 7.88 -14.61
C THR A 352 18.51 8.89 -13.46
N TYR A 353 19.60 9.02 -12.69
CA TYR A 353 19.76 10.07 -11.67
C TYR A 353 20.21 11.39 -12.29
N LEU A 354 19.94 12.50 -11.60
CA LEU A 354 20.47 13.81 -11.95
C LEU A 354 21.99 13.86 -11.76
N LEU A 355 22.65 14.67 -12.58
CA LEU A 355 24.06 14.99 -12.37
C LEU A 355 24.25 15.73 -11.04
N PRO A 356 25.41 15.60 -10.36
CA PRO A 356 25.62 16.21 -9.04
C PRO A 356 25.33 17.72 -9.00
N GLN A 357 25.74 18.48 -10.03
CA GLN A 357 25.48 19.92 -10.11
C GLN A 357 23.98 20.25 -10.21
N ASP A 358 23.22 19.46 -10.98
CA ASP A 358 21.77 19.63 -11.10
C ASP A 358 21.05 19.18 -9.82
N ALA A 359 21.57 18.17 -9.13
CA ALA A 359 21.06 17.72 -7.84
C ALA A 359 21.22 18.82 -6.77
N ASP A 360 22.39 19.46 -6.70
CA ASP A 360 22.64 20.56 -5.76
C ASP A 360 21.78 21.79 -6.10
N ALA A 361 21.69 22.15 -7.37
CA ALA A 361 20.83 23.22 -7.84
C ALA A 361 19.34 22.94 -7.54
N LEU A 362 18.87 21.71 -7.76
CA LEU A 362 17.51 21.29 -7.42
C LEU A 362 17.25 21.49 -5.93
N ARG A 363 18.12 20.94 -5.07
CA ARG A 363 17.98 21.00 -3.61
C ARG A 363 17.87 22.44 -3.12
N GLN A 364 18.73 23.32 -3.64
CA GLN A 364 18.71 24.75 -3.31
C GLN A 364 17.41 25.42 -3.78
N VAL A 365 17.03 25.25 -5.05
CA VAL A 365 15.86 25.95 -5.60
C VAL A 365 14.56 25.48 -4.96
N VAL A 366 14.42 24.17 -4.69
CA VAL A 366 13.25 23.63 -4.00
C VAL A 366 13.05 24.33 -2.65
N THR A 367 14.11 24.46 -1.85
CA THR A 367 14.01 25.13 -0.54
C THR A 367 13.78 26.62 -0.66
N ASP A 368 14.44 27.30 -1.61
CA ASP A 368 14.26 28.73 -1.83
C ASP A 368 12.83 29.06 -2.28
N VAL A 369 12.29 28.29 -3.22
CA VAL A 369 10.90 28.46 -3.71
C VAL A 369 9.90 28.24 -2.59
N ALA A 370 10.08 27.21 -1.75
CA ALA A 370 9.22 26.95 -0.61
C ALA A 370 9.25 28.10 0.42
N LEU A 371 10.44 28.61 0.74
CA LEU A 371 10.61 29.76 1.63
C LEU A 371 9.98 31.04 1.07
N LEU A 372 10.02 31.25 -0.24
CA LEU A 372 9.32 32.37 -0.88
C LEU A 372 7.80 32.27 -0.70
N GLN A 373 7.24 31.06 -0.73
CA GLN A 373 5.79 30.87 -0.55
C GLN A 373 5.33 31.22 0.87
N ALA A 374 6.20 31.09 1.87
CA ALA A 374 5.91 31.55 3.23
C ALA A 374 5.81 33.08 3.36
N ARG A 375 6.47 33.84 2.46
CA ARG A 375 6.40 35.30 2.46
C ARG A 375 5.18 35.81 1.69
N LYS A 376 4.99 35.27 0.49
CA LYS A 376 3.88 35.64 -0.40
C LYS A 376 3.63 34.51 -1.36
N LEU A 377 2.42 33.95 -1.31
CA LEU A 377 1.99 32.92 -2.25
C LEU A 377 2.06 33.44 -3.68
N SER A 378 2.75 32.71 -4.54
CA SER A 378 2.85 33.05 -5.96
C SER A 378 1.49 32.87 -6.64
N PRO A 379 1.08 33.78 -7.55
CA PRO A 379 -0.06 33.57 -8.42
C PRO A 379 0.11 32.39 -9.39
N LEU A 380 1.33 31.84 -9.54
CA LEU A 380 1.59 30.63 -10.31
C LEU A 380 1.21 29.35 -9.55
N TRP A 381 1.01 29.42 -8.23
CA TRP A 381 0.55 28.30 -7.43
C TRP A 381 -0.98 28.29 -7.39
N GLU A 382 -1.56 27.39 -8.18
CA GLU A 382 -3.00 27.17 -8.30
C GLU A 382 -3.67 27.04 -6.92
N PRO A 383 -4.66 27.90 -6.58
CA PRO A 383 -5.35 27.88 -5.29
C PRO A 383 -5.83 26.50 -4.83
N LYS A 384 -6.37 25.68 -5.75
CA LYS A 384 -6.88 24.34 -5.42
C LYS A 384 -5.80 23.30 -5.07
N GLN A 385 -4.53 23.64 -5.26
CA GLN A 385 -3.39 22.77 -4.94
C GLN A 385 -2.55 23.36 -3.80
N ARG A 386 -3.10 24.29 -3.02
CA ARG A 386 -2.40 24.89 -1.86
C ARG A 386 -2.62 24.02 -0.63
N ASP A 387 -1.97 22.86 -0.67
CA ASP A 387 -1.95 21.85 0.38
C ASP A 387 -0.50 21.44 0.68
N CYS A 388 -0.29 20.50 1.60
CA CYS A 388 1.06 20.11 2.01
C CYS A 388 1.85 19.44 0.88
N ALA A 389 1.23 18.52 0.12
CA ALA A 389 1.81 17.94 -1.09
C ALA A 389 1.97 18.96 -2.21
N GLY A 390 1.09 19.94 -2.26
CA GLY A 390 0.99 21.05 -3.18
C GLY A 390 2.23 21.93 -3.13
N LEU A 391 2.72 22.23 -1.93
CA LEU A 391 3.96 22.98 -1.73
C LEU A 391 5.15 22.21 -2.33
N VAL A 392 5.24 20.90 -2.03
CA VAL A 392 6.29 20.02 -2.57
C VAL A 392 6.21 19.98 -4.10
N ARG A 393 5.01 19.73 -4.65
CA ARG A 393 4.76 19.70 -6.09
C ARG A 393 5.16 21.00 -6.76
N PHE A 394 4.76 22.13 -6.19
CA PHE A 394 5.04 23.45 -6.71
C PHE A 394 6.53 23.76 -6.70
N ALA A 395 7.23 23.50 -5.59
CA ALA A 395 8.65 23.73 -5.44
C ALA A 395 9.49 22.90 -6.43
N TYR A 396 9.26 21.58 -6.48
CA TYR A 396 10.00 20.69 -7.40
C TYR A 396 9.72 20.98 -8.87
N ARG A 397 8.46 21.26 -9.23
CA ARG A 397 8.12 21.64 -10.62
C ARG A 397 8.79 22.95 -11.01
N THR A 398 8.73 23.95 -10.13
CA THR A 398 9.38 25.26 -10.36
C THR A 398 10.89 25.10 -10.49
N ALA A 399 11.51 24.21 -9.72
CA ALA A 399 12.94 23.97 -9.81
C ALA A 399 13.35 23.47 -11.19
N LEU A 400 12.60 22.54 -11.79
CA LEU A 400 12.90 21.93 -13.09
C LEU A 400 12.58 22.82 -14.31
N GLU A 401 11.64 23.74 -14.16
CA GLU A 401 11.21 24.64 -15.23
C GLU A 401 12.36 25.56 -15.70
N PRO A 402 12.41 25.88 -17.01
CA PRO A 402 13.36 26.88 -17.52
C PRO A 402 13.24 28.21 -16.78
N ARG A 403 14.38 28.86 -16.53
CA ARG A 403 14.41 30.19 -15.90
C ARG A 403 14.03 31.25 -16.93
N ASP A 404 12.83 31.79 -16.79
CA ASP A 404 12.31 32.94 -17.54
C ASP A 404 12.15 34.16 -16.62
N ALA A 405 12.51 35.34 -17.10
CA ALA A 405 12.46 36.59 -16.33
C ALA A 405 11.02 36.95 -15.94
N ALA A 406 10.04 36.76 -16.84
CA ALA A 406 8.63 37.06 -16.54
C ALA A 406 8.07 36.11 -15.47
N ARG A 407 8.44 34.82 -15.53
CA ARG A 407 8.07 33.83 -14.50
C ARG A 407 8.75 34.10 -13.15
N THR A 408 10.04 34.45 -13.16
CA THR A 408 10.82 34.80 -11.96
C THR A 408 10.20 35.98 -11.21
N ALA A 409 9.72 37.00 -11.94
CA ALA A 409 8.98 38.11 -11.36
C ALA A 409 7.66 37.66 -10.70
N LYS A 410 6.89 36.76 -11.34
CA LYS A 410 5.65 36.20 -10.78
C LYS A 410 5.87 35.25 -9.58
N LEU A 411 7.05 34.61 -9.48
CA LEU A 411 7.44 33.83 -8.31
C LEU A 411 7.77 34.72 -7.09
N GLY A 412 7.96 36.03 -7.29
CA GLY A 412 8.30 36.96 -6.22
C GLY A 412 9.74 36.84 -5.73
N VAL A 413 10.65 36.35 -6.58
CA VAL A 413 12.07 36.18 -6.24
C VAL A 413 12.71 37.57 -6.02
N PRO A 414 13.29 37.85 -4.84
CA PRO A 414 14.00 39.10 -4.59
C PRO A 414 15.19 39.27 -5.54
N ALA A 415 15.49 40.50 -5.97
CA ALA A 415 16.57 40.77 -6.92
C ALA A 415 17.96 40.25 -6.51
N LYS A 416 18.20 40.07 -5.20
CA LYS A 416 19.45 39.54 -4.65
C LYS A 416 19.48 38.01 -4.54
N LEU A 417 18.34 37.32 -4.67
CA LEU A 417 18.26 35.87 -4.59
C LEU A 417 18.42 35.28 -5.99
N MET A 418 19.51 34.54 -6.20
CA MET A 418 19.75 33.83 -7.45
C MET A 418 19.26 32.38 -7.33
N LEU A 419 18.30 32.00 -8.17
CA LEU A 419 17.86 30.61 -8.28
C LEU A 419 18.64 29.93 -9.41
N PRO A 420 19.57 29.01 -9.13
CA PRO A 420 20.34 28.35 -10.18
C PRO A 420 19.41 27.62 -11.18
N PRO A 421 19.67 27.72 -12.49
CA PRO A 421 18.92 26.94 -13.48
C PRO A 421 19.39 25.48 -13.46
N LEU A 422 18.46 24.56 -13.71
CA LEU A 422 18.80 23.16 -13.99
C LEU A 422 19.06 22.98 -15.50
N SER A 423 19.98 22.09 -15.83
CA SER A 423 20.37 21.77 -17.20
C SER A 423 19.22 21.20 -18.03
N GLU A 424 19.33 21.25 -19.37
CA GLU A 424 18.39 20.52 -20.24
C GLU A 424 18.46 19.01 -20.04
N GLN A 425 19.62 18.49 -19.67
CA GLN A 425 19.83 17.07 -19.41
C GLN A 425 19.03 16.61 -18.18
N ALA A 426 18.94 17.44 -17.14
CA ALA A 426 18.09 17.15 -15.97
C ALA A 426 16.61 16.96 -16.34
N ARG A 427 16.10 17.78 -17.28
CA ARG A 427 14.73 17.63 -17.79
C ARG A 427 14.56 16.38 -18.65
N LYS A 428 15.53 16.09 -19.53
CA LYS A 428 15.53 14.87 -20.37
C LYS A 428 15.65 13.57 -19.56
N ALA A 429 16.20 13.63 -18.35
CA ALA A 429 16.25 12.48 -17.44
C ALA A 429 14.87 12.09 -16.86
N ILE A 430 13.86 12.93 -17.03
CA ILE A 430 12.47 12.67 -16.62
C ILE A 430 11.71 12.12 -17.83
N PRO A 431 11.22 10.86 -17.79
CA PRO A 431 10.65 10.17 -18.96
C PRO A 431 9.57 10.94 -19.71
N ASP A 432 8.58 11.48 -18.98
CA ASP A 432 7.39 12.13 -19.56
C ASP A 432 7.35 13.64 -19.24
N TYR A 433 8.50 14.30 -19.12
CA TYR A 433 8.54 15.75 -18.84
C TYR A 433 7.60 16.53 -19.79
N PRO A 434 6.69 17.39 -19.28
CA PRO A 434 6.65 17.99 -17.93
C PRO A 434 5.79 17.25 -16.90
N GLN A 435 5.40 16.00 -17.14
CA GLN A 435 4.79 15.11 -16.14
C GLN A 435 5.90 14.50 -15.29
N ILE A 436 6.19 15.16 -14.16
CA ILE A 436 7.35 14.82 -13.33
C ILE A 436 7.05 13.78 -12.23
N TRP A 437 5.77 13.48 -11.99
CA TRP A 437 5.35 12.59 -10.91
C TRP A 437 4.95 11.23 -11.47
N GLN A 438 5.58 10.16 -11.01
CA GLN A 438 5.05 8.82 -11.20
C GLN A 438 3.77 8.69 -10.35
N THR A 439 2.69 8.26 -10.99
CA THR A 439 1.33 8.15 -10.40
C THR A 439 0.80 6.72 -10.43
N GLY A 440 1.62 5.77 -10.87
CA GLY A 440 1.27 4.36 -10.93
C GLY A 440 2.10 3.60 -11.96
N LEU A 441 1.59 2.44 -12.33
CA LEU A 441 2.11 1.60 -13.41
C LEU A 441 1.01 1.38 -14.45
N ASN A 442 1.40 1.19 -15.71
CA ASN A 442 0.55 0.74 -16.80
C ASN A 442 1.28 -0.38 -17.55
N ASN A 443 0.75 -1.60 -17.52
CA ASN A 443 1.40 -2.80 -18.07
C ASN A 443 2.87 -2.97 -17.64
N GLY A 444 3.15 -2.75 -16.35
CA GLY A 444 4.50 -2.82 -15.77
C GLY A 444 5.40 -1.60 -16.05
N GLN A 445 4.97 -0.64 -16.88
CA GLN A 445 5.71 0.60 -17.15
C GLN A 445 5.25 1.74 -16.23
N ALA A 446 6.17 2.61 -15.80
CA ALA A 446 5.83 3.75 -14.96
C ALA A 446 4.91 4.73 -15.69
N ARG A 447 3.76 5.07 -15.07
CA ARG A 447 2.82 6.09 -15.57
C ARG A 447 3.09 7.41 -14.88
N TYR A 448 3.32 8.47 -15.66
CA TYR A 448 3.56 9.80 -15.11
C TYR A 448 2.32 10.72 -15.23
N GLY A 449 2.27 11.73 -14.37
CA GLY A 449 1.21 12.73 -14.34
C GLY A 449 1.69 14.08 -13.82
N HIS A 450 0.83 15.09 -13.96
CA HIS A 450 1.10 16.44 -13.47
C HIS A 450 0.84 16.59 -11.97
N PHE A 451 0.07 15.70 -11.37
CA PHE A 451 -0.39 15.77 -9.99
C PHE A 451 -0.10 14.45 -9.26
N ALA A 452 0.26 14.55 -7.98
CA ALA A 452 0.49 13.43 -7.08
C ALA A 452 0.25 13.93 -5.65
N ASP A 453 -0.73 13.39 -4.93
CA ASP A 453 -0.97 13.74 -3.52
C ASP A 453 0.19 13.31 -2.60
N ALA A 454 0.09 13.63 -1.31
CA ALA A 454 1.17 13.37 -0.35
C ALA A 454 1.61 11.90 -0.36
N GLU A 455 0.63 11.02 -0.52
CA GLU A 455 0.82 9.59 -0.53
C GLU A 455 1.46 9.07 -1.83
N THR A 456 0.97 9.52 -2.98
CA THR A 456 1.56 9.21 -4.30
C THR A 456 3.01 9.69 -4.35
N LEU A 457 3.32 10.83 -3.74
CA LEU A 457 4.69 11.34 -3.64
C LEU A 457 5.59 10.38 -2.87
N ILE A 458 5.23 9.98 -1.65
CA ILE A 458 6.07 9.09 -0.82
C ILE A 458 6.06 7.63 -1.31
N GLY A 459 5.05 7.19 -2.05
CA GLY A 459 4.93 5.82 -2.57
C GLY A 459 5.71 5.56 -3.87
N TYR A 460 5.84 6.57 -4.74
CA TYR A 460 6.49 6.41 -6.05
C TYR A 460 7.64 7.36 -6.33
N ASN A 461 7.66 8.54 -5.71
CA ASN A 461 8.52 9.64 -6.14
C ASN A 461 9.65 9.91 -5.14
N PHE A 462 9.45 9.57 -3.87
CA PHE A 462 10.44 9.71 -2.83
C PHE A 462 10.72 8.36 -2.18
N ARG A 463 11.93 8.18 -1.67
CA ARG A 463 12.36 6.97 -0.96
C ARG A 463 12.78 7.33 0.46
N LEU A 464 12.55 6.41 1.41
CA LEU A 464 13.04 6.55 2.76
C LEU A 464 14.58 6.59 2.74
N LYS A 465 15.15 7.66 3.31
CA LYS A 465 16.59 7.88 3.45
C LYS A 465 17.10 7.44 4.82
N SER A 466 16.40 7.84 5.88
CA SER A 466 16.73 7.52 7.27
C SER A 466 15.56 7.87 8.19
N ARG A 467 15.46 7.24 9.36
CA ARG A 467 14.62 7.74 10.48
C ARG A 467 15.35 8.76 11.36
N ASP A 468 16.66 8.89 11.20
CA ASP A 468 17.46 9.91 11.88
C ASP A 468 17.38 11.24 11.12
N LEU A 469 16.89 12.27 11.79
CA LEU A 469 16.78 13.62 11.26
C LEU A 469 18.14 14.21 10.87
N ALA A 470 19.23 13.80 11.53
CA ALA A 470 20.58 14.28 11.21
C ALA A 470 21.02 13.95 9.76
N ALA A 471 20.38 12.96 9.12
CA ALA A 471 20.63 12.61 7.74
C ALA A 471 19.96 13.56 6.73
N ALA A 472 19.08 14.47 7.16
CA ALA A 472 18.32 15.34 6.27
C ALA A 472 19.20 16.39 5.57
N LYS A 473 18.94 16.59 4.28
CA LYS A 473 19.56 17.64 3.44
C LYS A 473 18.48 18.52 2.82
N SER A 474 18.85 19.73 2.40
CA SER A 474 17.94 20.65 1.71
C SER A 474 17.16 19.94 0.60
N GLY A 475 15.84 20.11 0.60
CA GLY A 475 14.94 19.49 -0.37
C GLY A 475 14.44 18.09 0.00
N ASP A 476 15.02 17.43 1.01
CA ASP A 476 14.45 16.20 1.57
C ASP A 476 13.12 16.50 2.28
N LEU A 477 12.25 15.49 2.39
CA LEU A 477 10.97 15.59 3.07
C LEU A 477 11.06 15.00 4.48
N LEU A 478 10.49 15.69 5.46
CA LEU A 478 10.11 15.11 6.74
C LEU A 478 8.66 14.62 6.61
N VAL A 479 8.47 13.31 6.73
CA VAL A 479 7.17 12.66 6.47
C VAL A 479 6.55 12.25 7.80
N TYR A 480 5.31 12.69 8.03
CA TYR A 480 4.51 12.31 9.18
C TYR A 480 3.23 11.60 8.76
N GLN A 481 2.77 10.66 9.58
CA GLN A 481 1.44 10.08 9.48
C GLN A 481 0.55 10.72 10.55
N LYS A 482 -0.54 11.38 10.15
CA LYS A 482 -1.49 11.98 11.10
C LYS A 482 -2.47 10.91 11.60
N PRO A 483 -2.92 10.97 12.86
CA PRO A 483 -4.15 10.31 13.28
C PRO A 483 -5.32 10.80 12.40
N LEU A 484 -6.21 9.89 12.01
CA LEU A 484 -7.29 9.93 10.99
C LEU A 484 -8.35 11.06 11.08
N ILE A 485 -8.01 12.27 11.50
CA ILE A 485 -8.94 13.40 11.58
C ILE A 485 -8.99 14.20 10.24
N ASN A 486 -8.07 13.95 9.31
CA ASN A 486 -7.93 14.70 8.05
C ASN A 486 -7.87 13.82 6.80
N ASP A 487 -8.40 14.33 5.68
CA ASP A 487 -8.48 13.70 4.35
C ASP A 487 -7.11 13.37 3.70
N GLU A 488 -6.02 13.90 4.25
CA GLU A 488 -4.63 13.61 3.87
C GLU A 488 -3.92 12.90 5.04
N PRO A 489 -3.74 11.56 4.98
CA PRO A 489 -3.17 10.79 6.10
C PRO A 489 -1.68 11.10 6.32
N TYR A 490 -1.01 11.67 5.32
CA TYR A 490 0.38 12.09 5.42
C TYR A 490 0.53 13.59 5.43
N HIS A 491 1.47 14.06 6.23
CA HIS A 491 1.90 15.44 6.24
C HIS A 491 3.36 15.53 5.79
N LEU A 492 3.61 16.42 4.83
CA LEU A 492 4.93 16.62 4.26
C LEU A 492 5.48 17.98 4.67
N MET A 493 6.69 17.99 5.23
CA MET A 493 7.48 19.20 5.43
C MET A 493 8.75 19.14 4.60
N LEU A 494 9.12 20.24 3.93
CA LEU A 494 10.41 20.37 3.27
C LEU A 494 11.48 20.76 4.27
N PHE A 495 12.56 19.98 4.34
CA PHE A 495 13.74 20.33 5.11
C PHE A 495 14.59 21.33 4.33
N ALA A 496 14.95 22.44 4.96
CA ALA A 496 15.87 23.44 4.43
C ALA A 496 17.06 23.56 5.38
N ALA A 497 18.22 23.09 4.94
CA ALA A 497 19.47 23.27 5.69
C ALA A 497 19.94 24.72 5.59
N GLY A 498 20.46 25.27 6.67
CA GLY A 498 20.95 26.65 6.68
C GLY A 498 21.58 27.07 8.00
N HIS A 499 22.31 28.18 7.98
CA HIS A 499 22.88 28.82 9.16
C HIS A 499 22.15 30.14 9.44
N PRO A 500 21.74 30.43 10.70
CA PRO A 500 22.18 29.75 11.92
C PRO A 500 21.44 28.46 12.27
N GLU A 501 20.24 28.22 11.72
CA GLU A 501 19.42 27.04 12.04
C GLU A 501 18.85 26.36 10.78
N ASN A 502 18.68 25.05 10.87
CA ASN A 502 17.91 24.28 9.90
C ASN A 502 16.41 24.55 10.10
N LEU A 503 15.66 24.55 8.99
CA LEU A 503 14.24 24.90 8.97
C LEU A 503 13.40 23.75 8.41
N ALA A 504 12.15 23.67 8.87
CA ALA A 504 11.09 22.91 8.23
C ALA A 504 10.07 23.89 7.63
N VAL A 505 9.74 23.70 6.35
CA VAL A 505 8.81 24.54 5.59
C VAL A 505 7.65 23.69 5.12
N TYR A 506 6.41 24.07 5.45
CA TYR A 506 5.24 23.24 5.18
C TYR A 506 3.98 24.07 5.01
N HIS A 507 3.00 23.56 4.28
CA HIS A 507 1.66 24.12 4.29
C HIS A 507 0.89 23.54 5.48
N ASN A 508 0.17 24.35 6.27
CA ASN A 508 -0.50 23.88 7.49
C ASN A 508 -1.70 22.95 7.26
N GLY A 509 -2.12 22.77 6.00
CA GLY A 509 -3.23 21.88 5.61
C GLY A 509 -4.63 22.49 5.83
N ALA A 510 -4.72 23.73 6.29
CA ALA A 510 -5.98 24.46 6.38
C ALA A 510 -6.43 24.93 4.99
N GLN A 511 -7.72 25.18 4.82
CA GLN A 511 -8.32 25.72 3.59
C GLN A 511 -8.78 27.17 3.82
N GLY A 512 -8.95 27.93 2.74
CA GLY A 512 -9.51 29.28 2.81
C GLY A 512 -8.57 30.29 3.49
N ALA A 513 -9.10 31.14 4.38
CA ALA A 513 -8.36 32.24 4.99
C ALA A 513 -7.24 31.79 5.94
N ASP A 514 -7.37 30.59 6.51
CA ASP A 514 -6.41 30.03 7.47
C ASP A 514 -5.29 29.21 6.78
N ALA A 515 -5.37 29.04 5.46
CA ALA A 515 -4.39 28.33 4.65
C ALA A 515 -3.09 29.14 4.57
N GLN A 516 -1.99 28.58 5.08
CA GLN A 516 -0.70 29.26 5.06
C GLN A 516 0.48 28.29 5.00
N VAL A 517 1.56 28.76 4.38
CA VAL A 517 2.88 28.14 4.48
C VAL A 517 3.56 28.63 5.75
N ARG A 518 3.95 27.70 6.61
CA ARG A 518 4.67 27.93 7.85
C ARG A 518 6.15 27.59 7.68
N VAL A 519 6.98 28.30 8.44
CA VAL A 519 8.40 28.05 8.59
C VAL A 519 8.66 27.94 10.08
N VAL A 520 9.31 26.86 10.50
CA VAL A 520 9.67 26.60 11.89
C VAL A 520 11.14 26.15 11.92
N SER A 521 11.88 26.52 12.96
CA SER A 521 13.23 25.97 13.11
C SER A 521 13.15 24.50 13.55
N VAL A 522 14.14 23.70 13.15
CA VAL A 522 14.23 22.30 13.59
C VAL A 522 14.37 22.21 15.11
N THR A 523 15.05 23.18 15.73
CA THR A 523 15.17 23.31 17.20
C THR A 523 13.79 23.43 17.85
N GLU A 524 12.95 24.35 17.34
CA GLU A 524 11.59 24.57 17.84
C GLU A 524 10.68 23.37 17.55
N LEU A 525 10.80 22.77 16.37
CA LEU A 525 10.02 21.59 15.97
C LEU A 525 10.32 20.36 16.86
N LEU A 526 11.58 20.17 17.28
CA LEU A 526 11.98 19.12 18.23
C LEU A 526 11.46 19.35 19.66
N GLN A 527 11.02 20.58 19.96
CA GLN A 527 10.41 21.00 21.22
C GLN A 527 8.89 21.20 21.09
N SER A 528 8.29 20.76 19.98
CA SER A 528 6.85 20.89 19.72
C SER A 528 6.03 20.35 20.90
N PRO A 529 5.03 21.10 21.41
CA PRO A 529 4.15 20.63 22.48
C PRO A 529 3.25 19.47 22.03
N ASP A 530 2.99 19.36 20.72
CA ASP A 530 2.30 18.22 20.13
C ASP A 530 3.35 17.18 19.68
N PRO A 531 3.38 15.98 20.31
CA PRO A 531 4.39 14.96 20.04
C PRO A 531 4.27 14.36 18.64
N VAL A 532 3.13 14.51 17.95
CA VAL A 532 2.96 14.04 16.56
C VAL A 532 4.02 14.65 15.65
N TRP A 533 4.34 15.94 15.83
CA TRP A 533 5.22 16.70 14.94
C TRP A 533 6.70 16.63 15.29
N VAL A 534 7.10 15.84 16.29
CA VAL A 534 8.49 15.79 16.74
C VAL A 534 9.28 14.83 15.84
N PRO A 535 10.27 15.29 15.02
CA PRO A 535 11.01 14.46 14.08
C PRO A 535 12.11 13.63 14.77
N ARG A 536 11.69 12.67 15.59
CA ARG A 536 12.56 11.73 16.31
C ARG A 536 12.34 10.32 15.79
N ALA A 537 13.41 9.53 15.72
CA ALA A 537 13.34 8.16 15.20
C ALA A 537 12.34 7.28 15.99
N GLU A 538 12.18 7.57 17.28
CA GLU A 538 11.30 6.86 18.21
C GLU A 538 9.84 7.30 18.10
N ASN A 539 9.56 8.45 17.46
CA ASN A 539 8.19 8.92 17.27
C ASN A 539 7.49 8.04 16.21
N PRO A 540 6.42 7.32 16.56
CA PRO A 540 5.71 6.46 15.61
C PRO A 540 5.00 7.26 14.50
N TYR A 541 4.67 8.53 14.74
CA TYR A 541 4.05 9.40 13.73
C TYR A 541 5.06 9.95 12.73
N PHE A 542 6.36 9.95 13.05
CA PHE A 542 7.41 10.37 12.13
C PHE A 542 7.94 9.16 11.35
N LEU A 543 7.58 9.10 10.06
CA LEU A 543 7.98 8.01 9.17
C LEU A 543 9.43 8.10 8.72
N GLY A 544 10.00 9.30 8.76
CA GLY A 544 11.42 9.54 8.53
C GLY A 544 11.69 10.66 7.53
N VAL A 545 12.96 10.72 7.12
CA VAL A 545 13.49 11.61 6.09
C VAL A 545 13.41 10.90 4.75
N TYR A 546 12.82 11.54 3.75
CA TYR A 546 12.63 10.99 2.42
C TYR A 546 13.34 11.85 1.37
N GLU A 547 14.02 11.21 0.43
CA GLU A 547 14.73 11.89 -0.67
C GLU A 547 14.11 11.57 -2.03
N TRP A 548 14.17 12.52 -2.96
CA TRP A 548 13.55 12.35 -4.27
C TRP A 548 14.27 11.30 -5.12
N ASN A 549 13.51 10.45 -5.82
CA ASN A 549 14.04 9.28 -6.52
C ASN A 549 15.01 9.60 -7.67
N ARG A 550 15.00 10.84 -8.16
CA ARG A 550 15.95 11.31 -9.20
C ARG A 550 17.29 11.75 -8.65
N LEU A 551 17.45 11.85 -7.34
CA LEU A 551 18.74 12.08 -6.70
C LEU A 551 19.44 10.73 -6.52
N ALA A 552 20.77 10.69 -6.65
CA ALA A 552 21.53 9.48 -6.35
C ALA A 552 21.43 9.12 -4.85
N PRO A 553 21.23 7.84 -4.48
CA PRO A 553 21.20 7.43 -3.08
C PRO A 553 22.60 7.63 -2.46
N GLN A 554 22.63 8.16 -1.24
CA GLN A 554 23.90 8.49 -0.57
C GLN A 554 24.53 7.31 0.16
N ASN A 555 23.86 6.14 0.13
CA ASN A 555 24.30 4.87 0.72
C ASN A 555 24.24 3.75 -0.34
N ALA A 556 25.04 3.86 -1.40
CA ALA A 556 25.32 2.74 -2.30
C ALA A 556 26.62 2.05 -1.90
#